data_AF-A0A954VXA9-F1
#
_entry.id   AF-A0A954VXA9-F1
#
_cell.length_a   1.000
_cell.length_b   1.000
_cell.length_c   1.000
_cell.angle_alpha   90.00
_cell.angle_beta   90.00
_cell.angle_gamma   90.00
#
_symmetry.space_group_name_H-M   'P 1'
#
loop_
_entity.id
_entity.type
_entity.pdbx_description
1 polymer ?
#
loop_
_entity_poly.entity_id
_entity_poly.type
_entity_poly.pdbx_seq_one_letter_code
_entity_poly.pdbx_strand_id
1 'polypeptide(L)' 'MAIPRIAVGNLVRVKSALADKYDRLARARKSKPLKAKLVRQAERFRRDAERIAGRLSS' A
#
# COMPACT_ATOMS: atom_id res chain seq x y z
N MET A 1 -4.81 -16.98 18.27
CA MET A 1 -5.14 -15.57 18.55
C MET A 1 -5.89 -15.00 17.36
N ALA A 2 -7.17 -14.62 17.53
CA ALA A 2 -7.93 -13.93 16.48
C ALA A 2 -7.49 -12.46 16.42
N ILE A 3 -7.09 -11.97 15.25
CA ILE A 3 -6.76 -10.56 15.06
C ILE A 3 -8.08 -9.77 15.03
N PRO A 4 -8.27 -8.73 15.87
CA PRO A 4 -9.51 -7.97 15.90
C PRO A 4 -9.73 -7.27 14.54
N ARG A 5 -10.96 -7.31 14.03
CA ARG A 5 -11.36 -6.71 12.73
C ARG A 5 -10.94 -5.24 12.60
N ILE A 6 -10.93 -4.49 13.71
CA ILE A 6 -10.48 -3.09 13.78
C ILE A 6 -8.99 -2.97 13.40
N ALA A 7 -8.14 -3.88 13.89
CA ALA A 7 -6.71 -3.86 13.55
C ALA A 7 -6.46 -4.18 12.08
N VAL A 8 -7.26 -5.08 11.49
CA VAL A 8 -7.19 -5.40 10.05
C VAL A 8 -7.63 -4.21 9.20
N GLY A 9 -8.72 -3.53 9.57
CA GLY A 9 -9.18 -2.31 8.90
C GLY A 9 -8.15 -1.17 8.97
N ASN A 10 -7.49 -1.00 10.12
CA ASN A 10 -6.40 -0.04 10.27
C ASN A 10 -5.20 -0.40 9.37
N LEU A 11 -4.86 -1.69 9.28
CA LEU A 11 -3.77 -2.16 8.43
C LEU A 11 -4.03 -1.88 6.94
N VAL A 12 -5.26 -2.11 6.46
CA VAL A 12 -5.65 -1.74 5.09
C VAL A 12 -5.47 -0.24 4.85
N ARG A 13 -5.97 0.61 5.75
CA ARG A 13 -5.84 2.07 5.64
C ARG A 13 -4.37 2.52 5.59
N VAL A 14 -3.53 1.98 6.46
CA VAL A 14 -2.09 2.28 6.49
C VAL A 14 -1.42 1.88 5.18
N LYS A 15 -1.72 0.67 4.66
CA LYS A 15 -1.15 0.18 3.40
C LYS A 15 -1.59 1.03 2.21
N SER A 16 -2.86 1.42 2.14
CA SER A 16 -3.35 2.34 1.10
C SER A 16 -2.68 3.72 1.19
N ALA A 17 -2.57 4.29 2.38
CA ALA A 17 -1.89 5.57 2.59
C ALA A 17 -0.40 5.54 2.20
N LEU A 18 0.28 4.42 2.47
CA LEU A 18 1.65 4.20 2.01
C LEU A 18 1.71 4.12 0.48
N ALA A 19 0.81 3.38 -0.16
CA ALA A 19 0.76 3.32 -1.63
C ALA A 19 0.64 4.73 -2.25
N ASP A 20 -0.27 5.55 -1.73
CA ASP A 20 -0.48 6.92 -2.22
C ASP A 20 0.73 7.82 -1.99
N LYS A 21 1.37 7.73 -0.81
CA LYS A 21 2.58 8.50 -0.50
C LYS A 21 3.71 8.17 -1.47
N TYR A 22 3.93 6.89 -1.76
CA TYR A 22 4.98 6.45 -2.66
C TYR A 22 4.70 6.83 -4.11
N ASP A 23 3.44 6.81 -4.55
CA ASP A 23 3.06 7.28 -5.88
C ASP A 23 3.30 8.79 -6.03
N ARG A 24 2.93 9.59 -5.03
CA ARG A 24 3.25 11.03 -5.00
C ARG A 24 4.74 11.29 -5.04
N LEU A 25 5.54 10.54 -4.28
CA LEU A 25 7.00 10.63 -4.30
C LEU A 25 7.58 10.24 -5.67
N ALA A 26 7.02 9.23 -6.33
CA ALA A 26 7.43 8.82 -7.66
C ALA A 26 7.16 9.93 -8.70
N ARG A 27 6.01 10.59 -8.62
CA ARG A 27 5.64 11.72 -9.48
C ARG A 27 6.56 12.93 -9.28
N ALA A 28 6.97 13.20 -8.04
CA ALA A 28 7.87 14.30 -7.71
C ALA A 28 9.35 14.04 -8.08
N ARG A 29 9.71 12.85 -8.55
CA ARG A 29 11.10 12.46 -8.84
C ARG A 29 11.44 12.55 -10.33
N LYS A 30 12.54 13.24 -10.62
CA LYS A 30 13.12 13.36 -11.97
C LYS A 30 13.96 12.13 -12.37
N SER A 31 14.56 11.45 -11.40
CA SER A 31 15.38 10.26 -11.65
C SER A 31 14.51 9.07 -12.06
N LYS A 32 14.70 8.58 -13.29
CA LYS A 32 14.02 7.40 -13.86
C LYS A 32 14.16 6.14 -12.99
N PRO A 33 15.36 5.73 -12.53
CA PRO A 33 15.50 4.51 -11.72
C PRO A 33 14.83 4.64 -10.35
N LEU A 34 14.93 5.82 -9.72
CA LEU A 34 14.29 6.06 -8.44
C LEU A 34 12.77 6.10 -8.56
N LYS A 35 12.24 6.74 -9.61
CA LYS A 35 10.81 6.73 -9.94
C LYS A 35 10.29 5.30 -10.09
N ALA A 36 10.96 4.47 -10.89
CA ALA A 36 10.56 3.08 -11.07
C ALA A 36 10.57 2.28 -9.76
N LYS A 37 11.58 2.49 -8.89
CA LYS A 37 11.62 1.86 -7.56
C LYS A 37 10.44 2.29 -6.68
N LEU A 38 10.09 3.58 -6.69
CA LEU A 38 8.98 4.11 -5.90
C LEU A 38 7.62 3.62 -6.42
N VAL A 39 7.42 3.56 -7.74
CA VAL A 39 6.20 2.98 -8.35
C VAL A 39 6.04 1.51 -7.93
N ARG A 40 7.09 0.70 -8.03
CA ARG A 40 7.05 -0.71 -7.59
C ARG A 40 6.67 -0.86 -6.11
N GLN A 41 7.15 0.06 -5.25
CA GLN A 41 6.75 0.04 -3.84
C GLN A 41 5.29 0.46 -3.64
N ALA A 42 4.82 1.49 -4.35
CA ALA A 42 3.42 1.90 -4.32
C ALA A 42 2.47 0.75 -4.72
N GLU A 43 2.79 0.06 -5.83
CA GLU A 43 2.03 -1.12 -6.29
C GLU A 43 2.05 -2.25 -5.27
N ARG A 44 3.20 -2.53 -4.64
CA ARG A 44 3.29 -3.56 -3.60
C ARG A 44 2.37 -3.25 -2.42
N PHE A 45 2.37 -2.01 -1.93
CA PHE A 45 1.49 -1.61 -0.84
C PHE A 45 0.01 -1.69 -1.22
N ARG A 46 -0.34 -1.36 -2.47
CA ARG A 46 -1.71 -1.48 -2.98
C ARG A 46 -2.17 -2.94 -3.02
N ARG A 47 -1.35 -3.85 -3.56
CA ARG A 47 -1.64 -5.30 -3.57
C ARG A 47 -1.74 -5.89 -2.17
N ASP A 48 -0.90 -5.44 -1.24
CA ASP A 48 -0.99 -5.84 0.17
C ASP A 48 -2.33 -5.40 0.77
N ALA A 49 -2.75 -4.14 0.55
CA ALA A 49 -4.03 -3.63 1.04
C ALA A 49 -5.21 -4.43 0.46
N GLU A 50 -5.21 -4.68 -0.85
CA GLU A 50 -6.22 -5.47 -1.56
C GLU A 50 -6.29 -6.91 -1.04
N ARG A 51 -5.14 -7.56 -0.82
CA ARG A 51 -5.10 -8.92 -0.25
C ARG A 51 -5.67 -8.97 1.15
N ILE A 52 -5.34 -7.99 1.99
CA ILE A 52 -5.84 -7.92 3.37
C ILE A 52 -7.35 -7.63 3.36
N ALA A 53 -7.82 -6.73 2.49
CA ALA A 53 -9.23 -6.44 2.31
C ALA A 53 -10.01 -7.64 1.75
N GLY A 54 -9.46 -8.37 0.78
CA GLY A 54 -10.08 -9.58 0.23
C GLY A 54 -10.24 -10.69 1.28
N ARG A 55 -9.28 -10.83 2.20
CA ARG A 55 -9.38 -11.73 3.35
C ARG A 55 -10.40 -11.29 4.42
N LEU A 56 -10.82 -10.02 4.42
CA LEU A 56 -11.89 -9.52 5.29
C LEU A 56 -13.29 -9.83 4.74
N SER A 57 -13.40 -9.94 3.41
CA SER A 57 -14.66 -10.18 2.70
C SER A 57 -14.98 -11.67 2.46
N SER A 58 -14.02 -12.56 2.70
CA SER A 58 -14.20 -14.03 2.69
C SER A 58 -14.41 -14.56 4.11
#